data_AF-A0A3D1KHU5-F1
#
_entry.id   AF-A0A3D1KHU5-F1
#
_cell.length_a   1.000
_cell.length_b   1.000
_cell.length_c   1.000
_cell.angle_alpha   90.00
_cell.angle_beta   90.00
_cell.angle_gamma   90.00
#
_symmetry.space_group_name_H-M   'P 1'
#
loop_
_entity.id
_entity.type
_entity.pdbx_description
1 polymer ?
#
loop_
_entity_poly.entity_id
_entity_poly.type
_entity_poly.pdbx_seq_one_letter_code
_entity_poly.pdbx_strand_id
1 'polypeptide(L)'
;MNFYHLLEMKFNIPSFQRGYRWEKRQVTELLDDLNEFIANNNCCVRGTFYCLQPIVVQPNRQQSDVYDVIDGQQRLTTIYLILQYLRNTIEENCNRTSVYSIEYDR
;
A
#
# COMPACT_ATOMS: atom_id res chain seq x y z
N MET A 1 10.91 1.93 -7.74
CA MET A 1 11.05 1.73 -6.29
C MET A 1 10.22 0.52 -5.93
N ASN A 2 10.79 -0.55 -5.34
CA ASN A 2 10.02 -1.76 -4.99
C ASN A 2 8.98 -1.43 -3.89
N PHE A 3 7.80 -2.05 -3.92
CA PHE A 3 6.75 -1.88 -2.90
C PHE A 3 7.29 -2.06 -1.47
N TYR A 4 8.20 -3.03 -1.25
CA TYR A 4 8.81 -3.25 0.06
C TYR A 4 9.55 -2.02 0.61
N HIS A 5 10.07 -1.16 -0.26
CA HIS A 5 10.75 0.06 0.19
C HIS A 5 9.77 1.05 0.83
N LEU A 6 8.48 1.02 0.46
CA LEU A 6 7.47 1.84 1.13
C LEU A 6 7.30 1.47 2.61
N LEU A 7 7.56 0.20 2.97
CA LEU A 7 7.44 -0.29 4.34
C LEU A 7 8.56 0.23 5.25
N GLU A 8 9.69 0.64 4.67
CA GLU A 8 10.83 1.21 5.40
C GLU A 8 10.80 2.75 5.43
N MET A 9 9.94 3.37 4.62
CA MET A 9 9.81 4.82 4.51
C MET A 9 8.80 5.38 5.51
N LYS A 10 9.10 6.58 6.04
CA LYS A 10 8.16 7.35 6.87
C LYS A 10 7.56 8.48 6.04
N PHE A 11 6.24 8.50 5.94
CA PHE A 11 5.52 9.54 5.21
C PHE A 11 4.82 10.48 6.19
N ASN A 12 4.95 11.79 5.93
CA ASN A 12 4.20 12.84 6.60
C ASN A 12 3.16 13.39 5.61
N ILE A 13 1.92 13.60 6.08
CA ILE A 13 0.88 14.28 5.32
C ILE A 13 0.84 15.74 5.80
N PRO A 14 1.30 16.71 5.00
CA PRO A 14 1.33 18.10 5.43
C PRO A 14 -0.05 18.68 5.71
N SER A 15 -0.14 19.65 6.62
CA SER A 15 -1.41 20.27 7.04
C SER A 15 -2.15 21.01 5.92
N PHE A 16 -1.45 21.42 4.86
CA PHE A 16 -2.06 22.06 3.69
C PHE A 16 -2.76 21.06 2.75
N GLN A 17 -2.52 19.75 2.92
CA GLN A 17 -3.24 18.73 2.17
C GLN A 17 -4.67 18.61 2.70
N ARG A 18 -5.60 18.29 1.80
CA ARG A 18 -7.01 18.07 2.20
C ARG A 18 -7.16 16.79 3.01
N GLY A 19 -8.20 16.72 3.83
CA GLY A 19 -8.57 15.49 4.52
C GLY A 19 -8.86 14.32 3.56
N TYR A 20 -8.99 13.11 4.11
CA TYR A 20 -9.42 11.96 3.32
C TYR A 20 -10.84 12.17 2.77
N ARG A 21 -11.04 11.95 1.46
CA ARG A 21 -12.29 12.23 0.75
C ARG A 21 -12.66 11.15 -0.27
N TRP A 22 -11.88 10.09 -0.39
CA TRP A 22 -12.27 8.96 -1.22
C TRP A 22 -13.53 8.31 -0.65
N GLU A 23 -14.48 8.06 -1.54
CA GLU A 23 -15.69 7.32 -1.26
C GLU A 23 -15.55 5.91 -1.82
N LYS A 24 -16.58 5.09 -1.61
CA LYS A 24 -16.60 3.68 -2.05
C LYS A 24 -16.16 3.52 -3.50
N ARG A 25 -16.60 4.42 -4.39
CA ARG A 25 -16.29 4.35 -5.82
C ARG A 25 -14.78 4.38 -6.08
N GLN A 26 -14.06 5.35 -5.54
CA GLN A 26 -12.62 5.48 -5.79
C GLN A 26 -11.82 4.34 -5.16
N VAL A 27 -12.29 3.82 -4.01
CA VAL A 27 -11.69 2.65 -3.39
C VAL A 27 -11.88 1.41 -4.27
N THR A 28 -13.09 1.22 -4.84
CA THR A 28 -13.34 0.12 -5.78
C THR A 28 -12.49 0.26 -7.04
N GLU A 29 -12.40 1.45 -7.63
CA GLU A 29 -11.53 1.70 -8.79
C GLU A 29 -10.06 1.37 -8.50
N LEU A 30 -9.55 1.68 -7.30
CA LEU A 30 -8.19 1.29 -6.87
C LEU A 30 -8.02 -0.23 -6.78
N LEU A 31 -9.01 -0.93 -6.21
CA LEU A 31 -8.97 -2.38 -6.05
C LEU A 31 -9.10 -3.10 -7.39
N ASP A 32 -9.92 -2.58 -8.30
CA ASP A 32 -10.08 -3.13 -9.64
C ASP A 32 -8.79 -3.00 -10.45
N ASP A 33 -8.10 -1.85 -10.38
CA ASP A 33 -6.78 -1.65 -11.00
C ASP A 33 -5.73 -2.63 -10.44
N LEU A 34 -5.72 -2.83 -9.11
CA LEU A 34 -4.85 -3.82 -8.49
C LEU A 34 -5.17 -5.25 -8.95
N ASN A 35 -6.46 -5.59 -9.04
CA ASN A 35 -6.90 -6.92 -9.48
C ASN A 35 -6.56 -7.17 -10.95
N GLU A 36 -6.74 -6.17 -11.82
CA GLU A 36 -6.35 -6.24 -13.23
C GLU A 36 -4.84 -6.47 -13.38
N PHE A 37 -4.02 -5.79 -12.57
CA PHE A 37 -2.59 -6.02 -12.57
C PHE A 37 -2.22 -7.47 -12.21
N ILE A 38 -2.87 -8.03 -11.20
CA ILE A 38 -2.66 -9.43 -10.77
C ILE A 38 -3.13 -10.40 -11.86
N ALA A 39 -4.31 -10.19 -12.41
CA ALA A 39 -4.96 -11.07 -13.39
C ALA A 39 -4.17 -11.17 -14.71
N ASN A 40 -3.48 -10.10 -15.12
CA ASN A 40 -2.68 -10.06 -16.33
C ASN A 40 -1.36 -10.86 -16.24
N ASN A 41 -1.21 -11.77 -15.26
CA ASN A 41 -0.04 -12.66 -15.04
C ASN A 41 1.32 -11.95 -14.92
N ASN A 42 1.31 -10.63 -14.74
CA ASN A 42 2.48 -9.84 -14.38
C ASN A 42 2.82 -9.97 -12.89
N CYS A 43 2.31 -10.96 -12.16
CA CYS A 43 2.85 -11.32 -10.84
C CYS A 43 3.70 -12.60 -10.87
N CYS A 44 3.55 -13.40 -11.94
CA CYS A 44 4.13 -14.74 -12.07
C CYS A 44 5.51 -14.72 -12.77
N VAL A 45 5.83 -13.61 -13.44
CA VAL A 45 7.11 -13.40 -14.12
C VAL A 45 8.09 -12.80 -13.12
N ARG A 46 9.23 -13.46 -12.87
CA ARG A 46 10.31 -12.87 -12.06
C ARG A 46 10.69 -11.50 -12.64
N GLY A 47 10.43 -10.42 -11.90
CA GLY A 47 10.84 -9.05 -12.27
C GLY A 47 9.71 -8.14 -12.75
N THR A 48 8.46 -8.59 -12.79
CA THR A 48 7.34 -7.69 -13.04
C THR A 48 7.05 -6.80 -11.84
N PHE A 49 7.02 -5.50 -12.09
CA PHE A 49 6.89 -4.45 -11.10
C PHE A 49 5.47 -3.90 -11.11
N TYR A 50 4.76 -4.00 -9.98
CA TYR A 50 3.54 -3.24 -9.81
C TYR A 50 3.90 -1.79 -9.49
N CYS A 51 3.65 -0.90 -10.44
CA CYS A 51 3.62 0.53 -10.16
C CYS A 51 2.21 0.89 -9.75
N LEU A 52 1.89 0.76 -8.46
CA LEU A 52 0.78 1.51 -7.90
C LEU A 52 1.07 2.98 -8.21
N GLN A 53 0.23 3.58 -9.05
CA GLN A 53 0.37 4.92 -9.63
C GLN A 53 1.27 5.87 -8.80
N PRO A 54 2.21 6.59 -9.44
CA PRO A 54 3.31 7.26 -8.75
C PRO A 54 2.85 8.12 -7.56
N ILE A 55 3.63 8.06 -6.47
CA ILE A 55 3.47 8.91 -5.30
C ILE A 55 4.59 9.95 -5.35
N VAL A 56 4.23 11.23 -5.29
CA VAL A 56 5.20 12.32 -5.32
C VAL A 56 5.48 12.76 -3.90
N VAL A 57 6.75 12.76 -3.53
CA VAL A 57 7.19 13.13 -2.18
C VAL A 57 8.41 14.04 -2.22
N GLN A 58 8.63 14.78 -1.14
CA GLN A 58 9.84 15.56 -0.91
C GLN A 58 10.43 15.23 0.47
N PRO A 59 11.75 15.34 0.68
CA PRO A 59 12.34 15.20 2.01
C PRO A 59 11.73 16.21 2.98
N ASN A 60 11.36 15.75 4.18
CA ASN A 60 10.86 16.61 5.23
C ASN A 60 11.98 17.52 5.75
N ARG A 61 11.68 18.81 5.95
CA ARG A 61 12.68 19.81 6.33
C ARG A 61 13.10 19.74 7.80
N GLN A 62 12.31 19.10 8.65
CA GLN A 62 12.48 19.07 10.11
C GLN A 62 12.92 17.70 10.62
N GLN A 63 12.63 16.63 9.90
CA GLN A 63 12.90 15.25 10.31
C GLN A 63 13.69 14.50 9.24
N SER A 64 14.83 13.93 9.63
CA SER A 64 15.58 13.00 8.76
C SER A 64 14.74 11.76 8.45
N ASP A 65 14.90 11.23 7.24
CA ASP A 65 14.27 9.97 6.79
C ASP A 65 12.73 9.98 6.82
N VAL A 66 12.14 11.19 6.80
CA VAL A 66 10.70 11.43 6.64
C VAL A 66 10.47 12.15 5.32
N TYR A 67 9.39 11.80 4.64
CA TYR A 67 9.02 12.36 3.35
C TYR A 67 7.64 12.99 3.42
N ASP A 68 7.53 14.27 3.05
CA ASP A 68 6.25 14.96 2.90
C ASP A 68 5.58 14.53 1.60
N VAL A 69 4.34 14.09 1.69
CA VAL A 69 3.54 13.67 0.53
C VAL A 69 2.98 14.89 -0.20
N ILE A 70 3.35 15.01 -1.47
CA ILE A 70 2.93 16.10 -2.37
C ILE A 70 1.73 15.67 -3.23
N ASP A 71 1.78 14.45 -3.77
CA ASP A 71 0.68 13.83 -4.52
C ASP A 71 0.55 12.33 -4.19
N GLY A 72 -0.66 11.80 -4.33
CA GLY A 72 -0.98 10.40 -4.03
C GLY A 72 -1.43 10.14 -2.60
N GLN A 73 -1.68 11.19 -1.80
CA GLN A 73 -2.13 11.08 -0.40
C GLN A 73 -3.31 10.12 -0.23
N GLN A 74 -4.38 10.28 -1.03
CA GLN A 74 -5.60 9.47 -0.86
C GLN A 74 -5.36 7.99 -1.16
N ARG A 75 -4.54 7.68 -2.18
CA ARG A 75 -4.10 6.30 -2.50
C ARG A 75 -3.32 5.71 -1.34
N LEU A 76 -2.29 6.45 -0.88
CA LEU A 76 -1.42 6.03 0.20
C LEU A 76 -2.21 5.77 1.50
N THR A 77 -3.11 6.68 1.87
CA THR A 77 -3.98 6.51 3.04
C THR A 77 -4.92 5.31 2.88
N THR A 78 -5.50 5.08 1.70
CA THR A 78 -6.40 3.94 1.47
C THR A 78 -5.66 2.62 1.63
N ILE A 79 -4.45 2.51 1.08
CA ILE A 79 -3.62 1.30 1.22
C ILE A 79 -3.23 1.08 2.67
N TYR A 80 -2.84 2.16 3.38
CA TYR A 80 -2.55 2.08 4.81
C TYR A 80 -3.74 1.52 5.60
N LEU A 81 -4.95 2.01 5.34
CA LEU A 81 -6.18 1.53 6.00
C LEU A 81 -6.47 0.05 5.68
N ILE A 82 -6.30 -0.38 4.42
CA ILE A 82 -6.48 -1.78 4.02
C ILE A 82 -5.48 -2.67 4.77
N LEU A 83 -4.19 -2.30 4.78
CA LEU A 83 -3.15 -3.06 5.48
C LEU A 83 -3.41 -3.13 6.99
N GLN A 84 -3.83 -2.03 7.60
CA GLN A 84 -4.17 -1.99 9.02
C GLN A 84 -5.37 -2.88 9.33
N TYR A 85 -6.42 -2.84 8.51
CA TYR A 85 -7.58 -3.70 8.67
C TYR A 85 -7.22 -5.19 8.52
N LEU A 86 -6.44 -5.55 7.49
CA LEU A 86 -5.97 -6.92 7.28
C LEU A 86 -5.14 -7.40 8.47
N ARG A 87 -4.22 -6.58 8.97
CA ARG A 87 -3.42 -6.88 10.16
C ARG A 87 -4.31 -7.17 11.37
N ASN A 88 -5.23 -6.26 11.68
CA ASN A 88 -6.13 -6.43 12.83
C ASN A 88 -7.00 -7.68 12.68
N THR A 89 -7.52 -7.92 11.46
CA THR A 89 -8.33 -9.11 11.15
C THR A 89 -7.53 -10.39 11.38
N ILE A 90 -6.27 -10.42 10.96
CA ILE A 90 -5.37 -11.55 11.19
C ILE A 90 -5.10 -11.73 12.69
N GLU A 91 -4.77 -10.65 13.42
CA GLU A 91 -4.48 -10.71 14.86
C GLU A 91 -5.70 -11.18 15.68
N GLU A 92 -6.91 -10.76 15.31
CA GLU A 92 -8.16 -11.10 16.02
C GLU A 92 -8.66 -12.52 15.71
N ASN A 93 -8.55 -12.97 14.45
CA ASN A 93 -9.11 -14.26 14.01
C ASN A 93 -8.08 -15.39 14.04
N CYS A 94 -6.79 -15.07 14.00
CA CYS A 94 -5.71 -16.04 14.10
C CYS A 94 -4.92 -15.76 15.39
N ASN A 95 -5.25 -16.48 16.47
CA ASN A 95 -4.43 -16.55 17.70
C ASN A 95 -3.01 -17.13 17.49
N ARG A 96 -2.53 -17.22 16.24
CA ARG A 96 -1.23 -17.76 15.83
C ARG A 96 -0.59 -16.83 14.81
N THR A 97 0.72 -16.65 14.93
CA THR A 97 1.62 -15.88 14.05
C THR A 97 1.68 -16.38 12.60
N SER A 98 0.93 -17.43 12.24
CA SER A 98 0.97 -18.11 10.94
C SER A 98 -0.43 -18.09 10.32
N VAL A 99 -0.57 -17.34 9.23
CA VAL A 99 -1.84 -17.13 8.51
C VAL A 99 -2.22 -18.33 7.64
N TYR A 100 -1.23 -18.96 7.00
CA TYR A 100 -1.41 -20.22 6.27
C TYR A 100 -0.08 -20.97 6.18
N SER A 101 -0.16 -22.29 6.02
CA SER A 101 0.95 -23.17 5.66
C SER A 101 0.81 -23.56 4.19
N ILE A 102 1.88 -23.43 3.41
CA ILE A 102 1.91 -23.86 2.02
C ILE A 102 3.04 -24.87 1.84
N GLU A 103 2.70 -26.05 1.32
CA GLU A 103 3.65 -27.05 0.84
C GLU A 103 3.47 -27.18 -0.66
N TYR A 104 4.58 -27.22 -1.39
CA TYR A 104 4.59 -27.42 -2.83
C TYR A 104 5.10 -28.83 -3.10
N ASP A 105 4.29 -29.64 -3.78
CA ASP A 105 4.76 -30.92 -4.30
C ASP A 105 5.83 -30.68 -5.37
N ARG A 106 6.86 -31.53 -5.35
CA ARG A 106 8.01 -31.47 -6.27
C ARG A 106 7.65 -31.98 -7.67
#